data_AF-A0A6J1R057-F1
#
_entry.id   AF-A0A6J1R057-F1
#
_cell.length_a   1.000
_cell.length_b   1.000
_cell.length_c   1.000
_cell.angle_alpha   90.00
_cell.angle_beta   90.00
_cell.angle_gamma   90.00
#
_symmetry.space_group_name_H-M   'P 1'
#
loop_
_entity.id
_entity.type
_entity.pdbx_description
1 polymer ?
#
loop_
_entity_poly.entity_id
_entity_poly.type
_entity_poly.pdbx_seq_one_letter_code
_entity_poly.pdbx_strand_id
1 'polypeptide(L)'
;VYVHTEKNVLIEINPQTRIPRTFKRFAGLMVQLLHKYGVRASDGPMKLLKVIKNPVTNHLPVGCRKILMSFNASKVLNPRELVPAEDPIAIVVGAMAHGQVKTDYIEDTFSISNYPLSGAVACSKLCTAFEEVWGIV
;
A
#
# COMPACT_ATOMS: atom_id res chain seq x y z
N VAL A 1 1.97 6.11 0.07
CA VAL A 1 1.86 4.67 0.43
C VAL A 1 1.70 4.57 1.93
N TYR A 2 0.81 3.70 2.40
CA TYR A 2 0.63 3.43 3.83
C TYR A 2 0.99 1.97 4.14
N VAL A 3 1.54 1.74 5.32
CA VAL A 3 1.81 0.39 5.85
C VAL A 3 1.12 0.24 7.19
N HIS A 4 0.23 -0.73 7.29
CA HIS A 4 -0.42 -1.11 8.54
C HIS A 4 0.17 -2.45 9.00
N THR A 5 0.75 -2.44 10.19
CA THR A 5 1.40 -3.62 10.76
C THR A 5 0.42 -4.46 11.57
N GLU A 6 0.74 -5.74 11.77
CA GLU A 6 -0.04 -6.66 12.63
C GLU A 6 -0.22 -6.13 14.06
N LYS A 7 0.77 -5.39 14.58
CA LYS A 7 0.71 -4.74 15.91
C LYS A 7 -0.04 -3.40 15.90
N ASN A 8 -0.91 -3.18 14.91
CA ASN A 8 -1.74 -2.00 14.76
C ASN A 8 -0.97 -0.66 14.68
N VAL A 9 0.27 -0.68 14.18
CA VAL A 9 1.04 0.54 13.89
C VAL A 9 0.80 0.96 12.45
N LEU A 10 0.35 2.20 12.25
CA LEU A 10 0.16 2.80 10.92
C LEU A 10 1.34 3.70 10.57
N ILE A 11 1.94 3.45 9.41
CA ILE A 11 3.10 4.15 8.89
C ILE A 11 2.72 4.82 7.58
N GLU A 12 3.01 6.10 7.48
CA GLU A 12 2.95 6.89 6.26
C GLU A 12 4.33 6.96 5.62
N ILE A 13 4.41 6.65 4.32
CA ILE A 13 5.63 6.72 3.52
C ILE A 13 5.49 7.87 2.51
N ASN A 14 6.38 8.85 2.64
CA ASN A 14 6.49 9.97 1.71
C ASN A 14 6.97 9.46 0.33
N PRO A 15 6.38 9.92 -0.79
CA PRO A 15 6.79 9.52 -2.15
C PRO A 15 8.28 9.71 -2.48
N GLN A 16 8.95 10.68 -1.85
CA GLN A 16 10.39 10.93 -2.06
C GLN A 16 11.30 9.93 -1.33
N THR A 17 10.73 9.01 -0.54
CA THR A 17 11.50 8.05 0.26
C THR A 17 12.16 7.00 -0.62
N ARG A 18 13.49 7.00 -0.66
CA ARG A 18 14.26 5.91 -1.28
C ARG A 18 14.43 4.73 -0.31
N ILE A 19 13.67 3.66 -0.53
CA ILE A 19 13.78 2.44 0.29
C ILE A 19 15.13 1.73 0.05
N PRO A 20 15.87 1.37 1.11
CA PRO A 20 17.12 0.63 0.97
C PRO A 20 16.92 -0.71 0.24
N ARG A 21 17.74 -0.96 -0.79
CA ARG A 21 17.65 -2.18 -1.62
C ARG A 21 18.12 -3.46 -0.93
N THR A 22 18.83 -3.35 0.20
CA THR A 22 19.30 -4.51 0.96
C THR A 22 18.48 -4.69 2.23
N PHE A 23 18.07 -5.93 2.51
CA PHE A 23 17.23 -6.25 3.66
C PHE A 23 17.82 -5.78 4.99
N LYS A 24 19.13 -5.98 5.22
CA LYS A 24 19.80 -5.55 6.47
C LYS A 24 19.65 -4.04 6.72
N ARG A 25 19.79 -3.20 5.68
CA ARG A 25 19.63 -1.74 5.80
C ARG A 25 18.15 -1.36 5.97
N PHE A 26 17.26 -2.02 5.24
CA PHE A 26 15.81 -1.84 5.40
C PHE A 26 15.36 -2.16 6.83
N ALA A 27 15.81 -3.28 7.41
CA ALA A 27 15.51 -3.67 8.77
C ALA A 27 15.98 -2.61 9.79
N GLY A 28 17.21 -2.12 9.66
CA GLY A 28 17.72 -1.03 10.51
C GLY A 28 16.88 0.25 10.41
N LEU A 29 16.45 0.63 9.20
CA LEU A 29 15.56 1.76 8.97
C LEU A 29 14.20 1.59 9.66
N MET A 30 13.61 0.39 9.58
CA MET A 30 12.32 0.09 10.24
C MET A 30 12.45 0.10 11.77
N VAL A 31 13.55 -0.43 12.32
CA VAL A 31 13.83 -0.34 13.76
C VAL A 31 13.93 1.12 14.21
N GLN A 32 14.68 1.94 13.49
CA GLN A 32 14.79 3.37 13.77
C GLN A 32 13.42 4.07 13.71
N LEU A 33 12.60 3.76 12.69
CA LEU A 33 11.26 4.30 12.53
C LEU A 33 10.36 3.97 13.73
N LEU A 34 10.36 2.72 14.19
CA LEU A 34 9.51 2.28 15.30
C LEU A 34 9.99 2.85 16.66
N HIS A 35 11.30 3.03 16.86
CA HIS A 35 11.83 3.63 18.09
C HIS A 35 11.64 5.14 18.16
N LYS A 36 11.79 5.85 17.04
CA LYS A 36 11.75 7.32 16.98
C LYS A 36 10.43 7.88 16.45
N TYR A 37 9.48 7.02 16.09
CA TYR A 37 8.20 7.35 15.45
C TYR A 37 8.30 8.14 14.13
N GLY A 38 9.50 8.23 13.56
CA GLY A 38 9.74 8.90 12.29
C GLY A 38 11.21 8.88 11.87
N VAL A 39 11.42 9.02 10.57
CA VAL A 39 12.75 9.14 9.95
C VAL A 39 12.76 10.40 9.10
N ARG A 40 13.76 11.27 9.32
CA ARG A 40 13.95 12.50 8.56
C ARG A 40 14.94 12.29 7.41
N ALA A 41 14.81 13.11 6.38
CA ALA A 41 15.85 13.22 5.36
C ALA A 41 17.17 13.67 6.00
N SER A 42 18.30 13.22 5.45
CA SER A 42 19.62 13.69 5.88
C SER A 42 19.82 15.18 5.58
N ASP A 43 19.22 15.64 4.47
CA ASP A 43 19.46 16.96 3.89
C ASP A 43 18.34 17.96 4.22
N GLY A 44 17.43 17.65 5.14
CA GLY A 44 16.35 18.56 5.49
C GLY A 44 15.42 18.11 6.63
N PRO A 45 14.53 19.00 7.11
CA PRO A 45 13.65 18.70 8.24
C PRO A 45 12.50 17.76 7.89
N MET A 46 12.28 17.47 6.61
CA MET A 46 11.17 16.65 6.10
C MET A 46 11.22 15.23 6.66
N LYS A 47 10.08 14.75 7.16
CA LYS A 47 9.91 13.35 7.57
C LYS A 47 9.58 12.52 6.33
N LEU A 48 10.44 11.55 6.03
CA LEU A 48 10.27 10.60 4.93
C LEU A 48 9.36 9.43 5.34
N LEU A 49 9.54 8.95 6.57
CA LEU A 49 8.71 7.92 7.18
C LEU A 49 8.15 8.46 8.48
N LYS A 50 6.87 8.23 8.76
CA LYS A 50 6.21 8.74 9.96
C LYS A 50 5.20 7.72 10.47
N VAL A 51 5.22 7.48 11.78
CA VAL A 51 4.13 6.75 12.44
C VAL A 51 2.97 7.73 12.65
N ILE A 52 1.78 7.35 12.20
CA ILE A 52 0.56 8.15 12.25
C ILE A 52 -0.52 7.43 13.06
N LYS A 53 -1.54 8.18 13.49
CA LYS A 53 -2.65 7.64 14.28
C LYS A 53 -3.61 6.85 13.38
N ASN A 54 -4.12 5.73 13.89
CA ASN A 54 -5.24 5.01 13.29
C ASN A 54 -6.57 5.79 13.44
N PRO A 55 -7.60 5.50 12.64
CA PRO A 55 -7.63 4.58 11.48
C PRO A 55 -7.02 5.19 10.20
N VAL A 56 -6.66 4.33 9.23
CA VAL A 56 -6.11 4.76 7.92
C VAL A 56 -7.09 5.62 7.13
N THR A 57 -8.39 5.41 7.31
CA THR A 57 -9.47 6.16 6.63
C THR A 57 -9.41 7.66 6.86
N ASN A 58 -8.88 8.12 8.00
CA ASN A 58 -8.73 9.54 8.31
C ASN A 58 -7.66 10.25 7.46
N HIS A 59 -6.80 9.48 6.78
CA HIS A 59 -5.69 10.00 5.97
C HIS A 59 -5.91 9.79 4.47
N LEU A 60 -7.05 9.22 4.08
CA LEU A 60 -7.45 9.06 2.69
C LEU A 60 -8.24 10.30 2.23
N PRO A 61 -8.14 10.67 0.94
CA PRO A 61 -8.91 11.78 0.40
C PRO A 61 -10.41 11.48 0.39
N VAL A 62 -11.23 12.52 0.34
CA VAL A 62 -12.68 12.42 0.25
C VAL A 62 -13.07 11.75 -1.09
N GLY A 63 -14.09 10.90 -1.08
CA GLY A 63 -14.53 10.16 -2.26
C GLY A 63 -13.61 8.99 -2.65
N CYS A 64 -12.59 8.68 -1.84
CA CYS A 64 -11.66 7.60 -2.15
C CYS A 64 -12.33 6.23 -2.07
N ARG A 65 -12.38 5.49 -3.17
CA ARG A 65 -12.90 4.11 -3.18
C ARG A 65 -11.88 3.15 -2.58
N LYS A 66 -12.28 2.26 -1.67
CA LYS A 66 -11.37 1.34 -0.97
C LYS A 66 -11.61 -0.09 -1.40
N ILE A 67 -10.61 -0.68 -2.05
CA ILE A 67 -10.71 -2.00 -2.66
C ILE A 67 -9.69 -2.94 -2.04
N LEU A 68 -10.12 -4.13 -1.64
CA LEU A 68 -9.24 -5.21 -1.20
C LEU A 68 -8.84 -6.13 -2.35
N MET A 69 -7.54 -6.38 -2.48
CA MET A 69 -7.02 -7.44 -3.32
C MET A 69 -6.94 -8.76 -2.56
N SER A 70 -7.67 -9.77 -3.03
CA SER A 70 -7.70 -11.09 -2.44
C SER A 70 -7.80 -12.16 -3.52
N PHE A 71 -6.99 -13.21 -3.40
CA PHE A 71 -7.07 -14.38 -4.28
C PHE A 71 -8.43 -15.10 -4.17
N ASN A 72 -9.00 -15.15 -2.96
CA ASN A 72 -10.29 -15.81 -2.69
C ASN A 72 -11.52 -14.94 -3.09
N ALA A 73 -11.32 -13.83 -3.79
CA ALA A 73 -12.43 -13.02 -4.27
C ALA A 73 -13.22 -13.76 -5.34
N SER A 74 -14.55 -13.60 -5.34
CA SER A 74 -15.43 -14.26 -6.32
C SER A 74 -15.30 -13.69 -7.73
N LYS A 75 -14.90 -12.42 -7.86
CA LYS A 75 -14.74 -11.73 -9.13
C LYS A 75 -13.26 -11.52 -9.44
N VAL A 76 -12.84 -12.06 -10.58
CA VAL A 76 -11.51 -11.83 -11.16
C VAL A 76 -11.66 -10.74 -12.22
N LEU A 77 -10.95 -9.63 -12.06
CA LEU A 77 -10.99 -8.49 -12.97
C LEU A 77 -9.61 -8.22 -13.55
N ASN A 78 -9.61 -7.65 -14.75
CA ASN A 78 -8.38 -7.08 -15.29
C ASN A 78 -8.00 -5.85 -14.44
N PRO A 79 -6.75 -5.73 -13.94
CA PRO A 79 -6.31 -4.55 -13.21
C PRO A 79 -6.63 -3.21 -13.89
N ARG A 80 -6.66 -3.16 -15.23
CA ARG A 80 -7.00 -1.94 -15.98
C ARG A 80 -8.43 -1.47 -15.77
N GLU A 81 -9.36 -2.38 -15.49
CA GLU A 81 -10.77 -2.08 -15.24
C GLU A 81 -11.01 -1.51 -13.84
N LEU A 82 -10.02 -1.65 -12.94
CA LEU A 82 -10.06 -1.10 -11.58
C LEU A 82 -9.66 0.37 -11.53
N VAL A 83 -9.08 0.91 -12.61
CA VAL A 83 -8.52 2.27 -12.64
C VAL A 83 -9.66 3.28 -12.86
N PRO A 84 -9.95 4.15 -11.89
CA PRO A 84 -10.90 5.24 -12.09
C PRO A 84 -10.32 6.31 -13.04
N ALA A 85 -11.22 7.03 -13.72
CA ALA A 85 -10.83 8.11 -14.62
C ALA A 85 -10.27 9.33 -13.88
N GLU A 86 -10.97 9.80 -12.84
CA GLU A 86 -10.56 11.00 -12.07
C GLU A 86 -10.62 10.83 -10.54
N ASP A 87 -11.36 9.83 -10.03
CA ASP A 87 -11.53 9.66 -8.59
C ASP A 87 -10.32 9.00 -7.91
N PRO A 88 -9.99 9.37 -6.66
CA PRO A 88 -8.94 8.69 -5.91
C PRO A 88 -9.36 7.26 -5.54
N ILE A 89 -8.39 6.34 -5.53
CA ILE A 89 -8.60 4.94 -5.14
C ILE A 89 -7.52 4.49 -4.16
N ALA A 90 -7.95 3.74 -3.14
CA ALA A 90 -7.09 3.10 -2.16
C ALA A 90 -7.17 1.59 -2.34
N ILE A 91 -6.05 0.99 -2.74
CA ILE A 91 -5.94 -0.45 -2.91
C ILE A 91 -5.24 -1.05 -1.70
N VAL A 92 -5.92 -1.99 -1.05
CA VAL A 92 -5.40 -2.74 0.09
C VAL A 92 -4.78 -4.03 -0.44
N VAL A 93 -3.48 -4.22 -0.15
CA VAL A 93 -2.73 -5.42 -0.51
C VAL A 93 -2.19 -6.07 0.76
N GLY A 94 -2.44 -7.38 0.91
CA GLY A 94 -1.93 -8.16 2.04
C GLY A 94 -0.42 -8.36 1.97
N ALA A 95 0.31 -7.80 2.93
CA ALA A 95 1.75 -8.01 3.11
C ALA A 95 2.04 -9.10 4.16
N MET A 96 1.44 -10.28 3.99
CA MET A 96 1.53 -11.42 4.91
C MET A 96 2.00 -12.69 4.18
N ALA A 97 2.65 -13.61 4.91
CA ALA A 97 3.09 -14.89 4.35
C ALA A 97 1.90 -15.82 4.09
N HIS A 98 0.99 -15.90 5.07
CA HIS A 98 -0.26 -16.65 5.00
C HIS A 98 -1.36 -15.86 5.71
N GLY A 99 -2.60 -16.06 5.28
CA GLY A 99 -3.77 -15.44 5.89
C GLY A 99 -4.61 -14.66 4.88
N GLN A 100 -5.67 -14.06 5.40
CA GLN A 100 -6.57 -13.22 4.64
C GLN A 100 -6.65 -11.85 5.32
N VAL A 101 -6.53 -10.80 4.52
CA VAL A 101 -6.73 -9.44 5.02
C VAL A 101 -8.19 -9.27 5.41
N LYS A 102 -8.43 -8.84 6.64
CA LYS A 102 -9.76 -8.46 7.15
C LYS A 102 -9.67 -7.02 7.63
N THR A 103 -10.52 -6.17 7.06
CA THR A 103 -10.54 -4.73 7.32
C THR A 103 -11.98 -4.25 7.20
N ASP A 104 -12.39 -3.32 8.07
CA ASP A 104 -13.80 -2.92 8.14
C ASP A 104 -14.14 -1.75 7.21
N TYR A 105 -13.14 -1.18 6.53
CA TYR A 105 -13.27 0.01 5.69
C TYR A 105 -13.27 -0.30 4.19
N ILE A 106 -13.22 -1.57 3.80
CA ILE A 106 -13.23 -1.97 2.39
C ILE A 106 -14.66 -2.01 1.86
N GLU A 107 -14.84 -1.55 0.64
CA GLU A 107 -16.14 -1.52 -0.05
C GLU A 107 -16.31 -2.75 -0.93
N ASP A 108 -15.24 -3.12 -1.65
CA ASP A 108 -15.22 -4.26 -2.56
C ASP A 108 -13.97 -5.12 -2.38
N THR A 109 -14.07 -6.38 -2.80
CA THR A 109 -12.94 -7.32 -2.83
C THR A 109 -12.85 -7.96 -4.21
N PHE A 110 -11.69 -7.84 -4.85
CA PHE A 110 -11.43 -8.38 -6.19
C PHE A 110 -10.16 -9.21 -6.22
N SER A 111 -10.12 -10.14 -7.18
CA SER A 111 -8.91 -10.86 -7.57
C SER A 111 -8.43 -10.31 -8.90
N ILE A 112 -7.11 -10.26 -9.10
CA ILE A 112 -6.48 -9.82 -10.34
C ILE A 112 -5.84 -10.98 -11.13
N SER A 113 -5.96 -12.20 -10.61
CA SER A 113 -5.32 -13.39 -11.17
C SER A 113 -6.00 -14.67 -10.68
N ASN A 114 -6.13 -15.65 -11.56
CA ASN A 114 -6.57 -17.01 -11.21
C ASN A 114 -5.52 -17.81 -10.44
N TYR A 115 -4.30 -17.27 -10.31
CA TYR A 115 -3.21 -17.86 -9.56
C TYR A 115 -2.85 -17.00 -8.34
N PRO A 116 -2.44 -17.61 -7.22
CA PRO A 116 -1.97 -16.87 -6.06
C PRO A 116 -0.72 -16.06 -6.42
N LEU A 117 -0.74 -14.77 -6.11
CA LEU A 117 0.36 -13.84 -6.37
C LEU A 117 1.07 -13.48 -5.08
N SER A 118 2.37 -13.21 -5.16
CA SER A 118 3.06 -12.53 -4.07
C SER A 118 2.59 -11.08 -3.97
N GLY A 119 2.65 -10.49 -2.77
CA GLY A 119 2.29 -9.08 -2.58
C GLY A 119 3.08 -8.14 -3.50
N ALA A 120 4.36 -8.45 -3.76
CA ALA A 120 5.19 -7.67 -4.68
C ALA A 120 4.70 -7.73 -6.14
N VAL A 121 4.33 -8.92 -6.63
CA VAL A 121 3.81 -9.08 -7.99
C VAL A 121 2.43 -8.46 -8.13
N ALA A 122 1.58 -8.57 -7.11
CA ALA A 122 0.28 -7.90 -7.08
C ALA A 122 0.45 -6.38 -7.17
N CYS A 123 1.30 -5.78 -6.33
CA CYS A 123 1.62 -4.35 -6.41
C CYS A 123 2.17 -3.95 -7.77
N SER A 124 3.08 -4.74 -8.35
CA SER A 124 3.66 -4.46 -9.67
C SER A 124 2.59 -4.43 -10.77
N LYS A 125 1.74 -5.46 -10.85
CA LYS A 125 0.64 -5.54 -11.82
C LYS A 125 -0.35 -4.39 -11.69
N LEU A 126 -0.64 -3.98 -10.46
CA LEU A 126 -1.50 -2.83 -10.21
C LEU A 126 -0.84 -1.55 -10.71
N CYS A 127 0.39 -1.25 -10.29
CA CYS A 127 1.10 -0.05 -10.75
C CYS A 127 1.17 0.03 -12.27
N THR A 128 1.55 -1.06 -12.95
CA THR A 128 1.62 -1.10 -14.41
C THR A 128 0.26 -0.82 -15.07
N ALA A 129 -0.84 -1.37 -14.53
CA ALA A 129 -2.16 -1.11 -15.10
C ALA A 129 -2.61 0.35 -14.92
N PHE A 130 -2.29 0.94 -13.77
CA PHE A 130 -2.54 2.35 -13.50
C PHE A 130 -1.70 3.25 -14.40
N GLU A 131 -0.43 2.93 -14.59
CA GLU A 131 0.49 3.63 -15.50
C GLU A 131 -0.05 3.61 -16.94
N GLU A 132 -0.45 2.44 -17.45
CA GLU A 132 -0.99 2.30 -18.81
C GLU A 132 -2.29 3.09 -19.03
N VAL A 133 -3.23 3.05 -18.08
CA VAL A 133 -4.53 3.73 -18.22
C VAL A 133 -4.38 5.24 -18.07
N TRP A 134 -3.53 5.71 -17.17
CA TRP A 134 -3.26 7.14 -16.97
C TRP A 134 -2.25 7.73 -17.95
N GLY A 135 -1.70 6.91 -18.87
CA GLY A 135 -0.75 7.37 -19.89
C GLY A 135 0.62 7.76 -19.34
N ILE A 136 1.04 7.16 -18.22
CA ILE A 136 2.36 7.32 -17.63
C ILE A 136 3.30 6.31 -18.30
N VAL A 137 4.25 6.79 -19.10
CA VAL A 137 5.21 5.98 -19.88
C VAL A 137 6.64 6.19 -19.39
#